data_AF-A0A336N130-F1
#
_entry.id   AF-A0A336N130-F1
#
_cell.length_a   1.000
_cell.length_b   1.000
_cell.length_c   1.000
_cell.angle_alpha   90.00
_cell.angle_beta   90.00
_cell.angle_gamma   90.00
#
_symmetry.space_group_name_H-M   'P 1'
#
loop_
_entity.id
_entity.type
_entity.pdbx_description
1 polymer ?
#
loop_
_entity_poly.entity_id
_entity_poly.type
_entity_poly.pdbx_seq_one_letter_code
_entity_poly.pdbx_strand_id
1 'polypeptide(L)'
;MNSTISSFKDLLMSSKQPICILIDDFHLIYNGDDLLWFTSTFIPYIKYIITIPQTAEENSEILSKIHLTYYDKGFEMLKIECSEDQWSDIILHGVGDICSSGLTVNLLETLGSNTDRTLVKAKIIWWLAWLGVKELTQKTLQTLSFKVLEILENIFGRKMVSFIMSIIHASRSGLSESDIIQLLQYYFGEICGVSNTSSFWGFFSWLISPFLFNEQYINFMDSTIYMAIQEKYGTYVKDAHKQPNKFSNEKGYSLTIQV
;
A
#
# COMPACT_ATOMS: atom_id res chain seq x y z
N MET A 1 -14.09 25.57 2.59
CA MET A 1 -14.10 24.15 3.01
C MET A 1 -15.14 23.84 4.08
N ASN A 2 -15.54 24.77 4.95
CA ASN A 2 -16.50 24.49 6.04
C ASN A 2 -17.95 24.16 5.64
N SER A 3 -18.44 24.60 4.46
CA SER A 3 -19.85 24.39 4.07
C SER A 3 -20.16 22.94 3.67
N THR A 4 -19.19 22.23 3.08
CA THR A 4 -19.42 20.87 2.58
C THR A 4 -19.44 19.84 3.71
N ILE A 5 -18.59 20.03 4.71
CA ILE A 5 -18.53 19.17 5.91
C ILE A 5 -19.80 19.30 6.75
N SER A 6 -20.34 20.53 6.90
CA SER A 6 -21.64 20.72 7.58
C SER A 6 -22.77 20.03 6.82
N SER A 7 -22.82 20.15 5.49
CA SER A 7 -23.86 19.51 4.67
C SER A 7 -23.84 17.98 4.73
N PHE A 8 -22.66 17.35 4.79
CA PHE A 8 -22.56 15.89 4.92
C PHE A 8 -23.02 15.41 6.30
N LYS A 9 -22.59 16.09 7.37
CA LYS A 9 -23.04 15.79 8.74
C LYS A 9 -24.56 15.92 8.88
N ASP A 10 -25.14 16.98 8.33
CA ASP A 10 -26.59 17.20 8.38
C ASP A 10 -27.35 16.11 7.63
N LEU A 11 -26.82 15.65 6.48
CA LEU A 11 -27.38 14.55 5.72
C LEU A 11 -27.34 13.24 6.52
N LEU A 12 -26.21 12.91 7.14
CA LEU A 12 -26.06 11.75 8.00
C LEU A 12 -27.02 11.79 9.20
N MET A 13 -27.14 12.94 9.86
CA MET A 13 -28.05 13.15 11.00
C MET A 13 -29.53 13.09 10.59
N SER A 14 -29.87 13.46 9.36
CA SER A 14 -31.23 13.38 8.81
C SER A 14 -31.62 11.96 8.38
N SER A 15 -30.63 11.08 8.19
CA SER A 15 -30.87 9.70 7.79
C SER A 15 -31.57 8.92 8.90
N LYS A 16 -32.61 8.18 8.52
CA LYS A 16 -33.29 7.20 9.38
C LYS A 16 -32.88 5.77 9.06
N GLN A 17 -31.93 5.59 8.14
CA GLN A 17 -31.46 4.29 7.72
C GLN A 17 -30.19 3.90 8.47
N PRO A 18 -29.99 2.61 8.79
CA PRO A 18 -28.71 2.10 9.25
C PRO A 18 -27.63 2.30 8.17
N ILE A 19 -26.55 3.01 8.52
CA ILE A 19 -25.40 3.26 7.63
C ILE A 19 -24.16 2.65 8.29
N CYS A 20 -23.33 1.97 7.49
CA CYS A 20 -21.99 1.55 7.89
C CYS A 20 -20.97 2.36 7.08
N ILE A 21 -20.04 3.04 7.77
CA ILE A 21 -18.95 3.79 7.15
C ILE A 21 -17.64 3.08 7.51
N LEU A 22 -16.96 2.59 6.48
CA LEU A 22 -15.62 2.02 6.59
C LEU A 22 -14.60 3.11 6.23
N ILE A 23 -13.65 3.37 7.11
CA ILE A 23 -12.50 4.24 6.85
C ILE A 23 -11.25 3.37 6.95
N ASP A 24 -10.69 3.04 5.79
CA ASP A 24 -9.48 2.25 5.69
C ASP A 24 -8.23 3.14 5.84
N ASP A 25 -7.18 2.62 6.46
CA ASP A 25 -5.89 3.30 6.68
C ASP A 25 -6.00 4.70 7.30
N PHE A 26 -6.80 4.80 8.36
CA PHE A 26 -7.15 6.08 8.99
C PHE A 26 -5.94 6.94 9.41
N HIS A 27 -4.82 6.29 9.75
CA HIS A 27 -3.56 6.97 10.09
C HIS A 27 -2.96 7.83 8.97
N LEU A 28 -3.31 7.58 7.69
CA LEU A 28 -2.85 8.37 6.55
C LEU A 28 -3.63 9.68 6.39
N ILE A 29 -4.75 9.82 7.08
CA ILE A 29 -5.57 11.04 7.07
C ILE A 29 -4.89 12.08 7.95
N TYR A 30 -3.91 12.77 7.36
CA TYR A 30 -3.00 13.71 8.00
C TYR A 30 -3.74 14.92 8.60
N ASN A 31 -3.25 15.41 9.73
CA ASN A 31 -3.68 16.61 10.48
C ASN A 31 -5.01 16.59 11.26
N GLY A 32 -5.87 15.57 11.18
CA GLY A 32 -7.06 15.47 12.04
C GLY A 32 -8.14 16.56 11.87
N ASP A 33 -7.83 17.66 11.17
CA ASP A 33 -8.75 18.78 10.88
C ASP A 33 -9.94 18.33 10.01
N ASP A 34 -9.68 17.44 9.04
CA ASP A 34 -10.72 16.92 8.13
C ASP A 34 -11.67 15.90 8.78
N LEU A 35 -11.36 15.43 9.99
CA LEU A 35 -12.12 14.40 10.71
C LEU A 35 -12.61 14.87 12.09
N LEU A 36 -12.55 16.17 12.38
CA LEU A 36 -13.19 16.72 13.58
C LEU A 36 -14.70 16.41 13.62
N TRP A 37 -15.35 16.33 12.45
CA TRP A 37 -16.76 15.95 12.36
C TRP A 37 -17.00 14.49 12.82
N PHE A 38 -16.05 13.60 12.55
CA PHE A 38 -16.09 12.18 12.93
C PHE A 38 -15.87 11.99 14.43
N THR A 39 -15.02 12.81 15.04
CA THR A 39 -14.63 12.73 16.46
C THR A 39 -15.52 13.55 17.40
N SER A 40 -16.47 14.35 16.89
CA SER A 40 -17.23 15.32 17.70
C SER A 40 -18.65 14.90 18.05
N THR A 41 -19.28 13.96 17.36
CA THR A 41 -20.69 13.60 17.64
C THR A 41 -21.01 12.18 17.21
N PHE A 42 -21.55 11.38 18.14
CA PHE A 42 -22.17 10.10 17.82
C PHE A 42 -23.49 10.33 17.05
N ILE A 43 -23.63 9.70 15.89
CA ILE A 43 -24.83 9.79 15.04
C ILE A 43 -25.64 8.50 15.20
N PRO A 44 -26.90 8.55 15.69
CA PRO A 44 -27.76 7.38 15.76
C PRO A 44 -27.91 6.72 14.38
N TYR A 45 -27.93 5.39 14.35
CA TYR A 45 -28.01 4.57 13.12
C TYR A 45 -26.75 4.49 12.27
N ILE A 46 -25.64 5.13 12.65
CA ILE A 46 -24.37 5.00 11.94
C ILE A 46 -23.38 4.15 12.74
N LYS A 47 -22.79 3.15 12.07
CA LYS A 47 -21.65 2.39 12.57
C LYS A 47 -20.41 2.80 11.81
N TYR A 48 -19.32 3.00 12.53
CA TYR A 48 -18.02 3.31 11.95
C TYR A 48 -17.08 2.13 12.16
N ILE A 49 -16.43 1.70 11.09
CA ILE A 49 -15.34 0.73 11.13
C ILE A 49 -14.09 1.47 10.66
N ILE A 50 -13.05 1.46 11.47
CA ILE A 50 -11.80 2.15 11.18
C ILE A 50 -10.69 1.09 11.17
N THR A 51 -9.81 1.13 10.17
CA THR A 51 -8.59 0.33 10.17
C THR A 51 -7.38 1.24 10.40
N ILE A 52 -6.42 0.72 11.16
CA ILE A 52 -5.14 1.36 11.44
C ILE A 52 -4.06 0.28 11.49
N PRO A 53 -2.85 0.56 11.01
CA PRO A 53 -1.72 -0.32 11.25
C PRO A 53 -1.30 -0.20 12.72
N GLN A 54 -0.86 -1.32 13.29
CA GLN A 54 -0.40 -1.40 14.69
C GLN A 54 0.71 -0.38 15.00
N THR A 55 1.58 -0.08 14.04
CA THR A 55 2.67 0.91 14.19
C THR A 55 2.17 2.35 14.32
N ALA A 56 0.99 2.66 13.78
CA ALA A 56 0.38 3.98 13.90
C ALA A 56 -0.47 4.12 15.19
N GLU A 57 -0.84 3.00 15.81
CA GLU A 57 -1.57 3.00 17.07
C GLU A 57 -0.77 3.70 18.19
N GLU A 58 0.51 3.38 18.29
CA GLU A 58 1.42 3.87 19.33
C GLU A 58 1.69 5.38 19.26
N ASN A 59 1.44 6.02 18.12
CA ASN A 59 1.82 7.42 17.85
C ASN A 59 0.65 8.35 17.49
N SER A 60 -0.61 7.88 17.55
CA SER A 60 -1.76 8.67 17.06
C SER A 60 -2.54 9.35 18.18
N GLU A 61 -2.37 10.68 18.29
CA GLU A 61 -3.21 11.55 19.11
C GLU A 61 -4.70 11.47 18.72
N ILE A 62 -4.98 11.18 17.45
CA ILE A 62 -6.34 11.07 16.91
C ILE A 62 -7.04 9.81 17.43
N LEU A 63 -6.32 8.69 17.59
CA LEU A 63 -6.87 7.48 18.19
C LEU A 63 -7.21 7.68 19.66
N SER A 64 -6.36 8.39 20.40
CA SER A 64 -6.69 8.79 21.78
C SER A 64 -7.97 9.63 21.82
N LYS A 65 -8.16 10.57 20.88
CA LYS A 65 -9.39 11.37 20.77
C LYS A 65 -10.62 10.53 20.40
N ILE A 66 -10.51 9.60 19.46
CA ILE A 66 -11.60 8.67 19.10
C ILE A 66 -11.99 7.83 20.31
N HIS A 67 -10.99 7.24 20.97
CA HIS A 67 -11.19 6.43 22.15
C HIS A 67 -11.93 7.26 23.21
N LEU A 68 -11.45 8.46 23.56
CA LEU A 68 -12.12 9.34 24.53
C LEU A 68 -13.57 9.69 24.15
N THR A 69 -13.85 9.94 22.87
CA THR A 69 -15.21 10.29 22.40
C THR A 69 -16.17 9.10 22.46
N TYR A 70 -15.69 7.88 22.19
CA TYR A 70 -16.54 6.71 21.94
C TYR A 70 -16.41 5.60 23.01
N TYR A 71 -15.52 5.74 24.01
CA TYR A 71 -15.24 4.73 25.04
C TYR A 71 -16.51 4.23 25.74
N ASP A 72 -17.34 5.14 26.27
CA ASP A 72 -18.57 4.80 26.99
C ASP A 72 -19.73 4.37 26.07
N LYS A 73 -19.52 4.32 24.75
CA LYS A 73 -20.57 4.07 23.73
C LYS A 73 -20.41 2.74 23.00
N GLY A 74 -19.58 1.84 23.53
CA GLY A 74 -19.34 0.51 22.93
C GLY A 74 -18.31 0.54 21.81
N PHE A 75 -17.26 1.36 21.94
CA PHE A 75 -16.10 1.27 21.06
C PHE A 75 -15.38 -0.05 21.33
N GLU A 76 -15.33 -0.93 20.33
CA GLU A 76 -14.59 -2.19 20.37
C GLU A 76 -13.36 -2.09 19.49
N MET A 77 -12.19 -2.24 20.08
CA MET A 77 -10.94 -2.36 19.35
C MET A 77 -10.68 -3.85 19.10
N LEU A 78 -10.62 -4.22 17.82
CA LEU A 78 -10.28 -5.57 17.40
C LEU A 78 -8.85 -5.58 16.89
N LYS A 79 -7.94 -6.19 17.65
CA LYS A 79 -6.60 -6.48 17.18
C LYS A 79 -6.64 -7.75 16.33
N ILE A 80 -6.36 -7.61 15.04
CA ILE A 80 -6.29 -8.74 14.12
C ILE A 80 -4.90 -9.37 14.26
N GLU A 81 -4.81 -10.45 15.03
CA GLU A 81 -3.60 -11.27 15.15
C GLU A 81 -3.75 -12.56 14.36
N CYS A 82 -2.66 -12.99 13.70
CA CYS A 82 -2.61 -14.26 12.98
C CYS A 82 -2.04 -15.35 13.90
N SER A 83 -2.86 -16.35 14.23
CA SER A 83 -2.42 -17.48 15.07
C SER A 83 -1.33 -18.31 14.38
N GLU A 84 -0.62 -19.18 15.12
CA GLU A 84 0.37 -20.09 14.53
C GLU A 84 -0.23 -21.01 13.48
N ASP A 85 -1.41 -21.55 13.77
CA ASP A 85 -2.13 -22.44 12.86
C ASP A 85 -2.59 -21.69 11.61
N GLN A 86 -3.20 -20.51 11.77
CA GLN A 86 -3.61 -19.66 10.66
C GLN A 86 -2.41 -19.24 9.81
N TRP A 87 -1.30 -18.88 10.44
CA TRP A 87 -0.07 -18.49 9.75
C TRP A 87 0.52 -19.66 8.95
N SER A 88 0.58 -20.84 9.57
CA SER A 88 1.05 -22.06 8.91
C SER A 88 0.15 -22.41 7.73
N ASP A 89 -1.17 -22.32 7.91
CA ASP A 89 -2.15 -22.57 6.84
C ASP A 89 -2.00 -21.58 5.70
N ILE A 90 -1.89 -20.29 6.02
CA ILE A 90 -1.66 -19.22 5.05
C ILE A 90 -0.41 -19.57 4.24
N ILE A 91 0.74 -19.80 4.89
CA ILE A 91 1.98 -19.99 4.13
C ILE A 91 1.99 -21.28 3.32
N LEU A 92 1.46 -22.38 3.86
CA LEU A 92 1.46 -23.68 3.19
C LEU A 92 0.48 -23.75 2.01
N HIS A 93 -0.65 -23.06 2.08
CA HIS A 93 -1.70 -23.17 1.08
C HIS A 93 -1.87 -21.91 0.21
N GLY A 94 -1.27 -20.79 0.59
CA GLY A 94 -1.49 -19.50 -0.06
C GLY A 94 -0.95 -19.36 -1.49
N VAL A 95 -0.11 -20.30 -1.95
CA VAL A 95 0.57 -20.23 -3.26
C VAL A 95 0.18 -21.36 -4.22
N GLY A 96 -0.76 -22.22 -3.83
CA GLY A 96 -1.11 -23.41 -4.63
C GLY A 96 0.13 -24.28 -4.94
N ASP A 97 0.31 -24.66 -6.21
CA ASP A 97 1.33 -25.61 -6.68
C ASP A 97 2.78 -25.19 -6.38
N ILE A 98 3.08 -23.92 -6.08
CA ILE A 98 4.46 -23.49 -5.75
C ILE A 98 4.94 -24.11 -4.42
N CYS A 99 4.04 -24.35 -3.48
CA CYS A 99 4.35 -25.07 -2.24
C CYS A 99 4.70 -26.55 -2.49
N SER A 100 4.23 -27.15 -3.59
CA SER A 100 4.58 -28.53 -3.97
C SER A 100 6.05 -28.69 -4.41
N SER A 101 6.75 -27.58 -4.70
CA SER A 101 8.16 -27.59 -5.10
C SER A 101 9.15 -27.66 -3.92
N GLY A 102 8.68 -27.60 -2.66
CA GLY A 102 9.51 -27.61 -1.46
C GLY A 102 10.30 -26.32 -1.19
N LEU A 103 10.34 -25.37 -2.14
CA LEU A 103 11.06 -24.10 -1.98
C LEU A 103 10.45 -23.19 -0.90
N THR A 104 9.11 -23.13 -0.84
CA THR A 104 8.41 -22.35 0.19
C THR A 104 8.64 -22.92 1.60
N VAL A 105 8.78 -24.25 1.71
CA VAL A 105 9.03 -24.94 2.98
C VAL A 105 10.44 -24.62 3.51
N ASN A 106 11.46 -24.59 2.65
CA ASN A 106 12.82 -24.21 3.05
C ASN A 106 12.91 -22.74 3.50
N LEU A 107 12.18 -21.84 2.83
CA LEU A 107 12.09 -20.44 3.25
C LEU A 107 11.35 -20.28 4.59
N LEU A 108 10.34 -21.11 4.84
CA LEU A 108 9.63 -21.17 6.12
C LEU A 108 10.52 -21.65 7.27
N GLU A 109 11.26 -22.73 7.06
CA GLU A 109 12.21 -23.26 8.05
C GLU A 109 13.27 -22.21 8.39
N THR A 110 13.75 -21.47 7.37
CA THR A 110 14.70 -20.38 7.60
C THR A 110 14.09 -19.18 8.32
N LEU A 111 12.78 -18.90 8.19
CA LEU A 111 12.10 -17.81 8.89
C LEU A 111 11.84 -18.10 10.39
N GLY A 112 11.63 -19.35 10.80
CA GLY A 112 11.41 -19.72 12.20
C GLY A 112 10.13 -19.14 12.84
N SER A 113 9.84 -19.50 14.09
CA SER A 113 8.57 -19.24 14.78
C SER A 113 8.34 -17.78 15.23
N ASN A 114 9.37 -16.93 15.23
CA ASN A 114 9.43 -15.71 16.05
C ASN A 114 9.31 -14.38 15.28
N THR A 115 8.60 -14.34 14.15
CA THR A 115 8.61 -13.13 13.30
C THR A 115 7.24 -12.53 13.10
N ASP A 116 7.15 -11.20 12.95
CA ASP A 116 5.92 -10.46 12.66
C ASP A 116 5.13 -11.14 11.54
N ARG A 117 3.94 -11.64 11.87
CA ARG A 117 3.09 -12.46 11.01
C ARG A 117 2.06 -11.57 10.34
N THR A 118 2.42 -10.99 9.20
CA THR A 118 1.51 -10.17 8.40
C THR A 118 1.25 -10.80 7.04
N LEU A 119 0.02 -10.62 6.53
CA LEU A 119 -0.37 -11.14 5.21
C LEU A 119 0.51 -10.55 4.09
N VAL A 120 0.91 -9.29 4.22
CA VAL A 120 1.84 -8.63 3.29
C VAL A 120 3.17 -9.38 3.27
N LYS A 121 3.73 -9.70 4.45
CA LYS A 121 4.97 -10.45 4.54
C LYS A 121 4.83 -11.85 3.94
N ALA A 122 3.72 -12.55 4.20
CA ALA A 122 3.43 -13.85 3.58
C ALA A 122 3.49 -13.77 2.05
N LYS A 123 2.80 -12.78 1.45
CA LYS A 123 2.82 -12.55 -0.01
C LYS A 123 4.24 -12.33 -0.55
N ILE A 124 5.05 -11.55 0.16
CA ILE A 124 6.44 -11.29 -0.25
C ILE A 124 7.29 -12.56 -0.18
N ILE A 125 7.14 -13.37 0.87
CA ILE A 125 7.88 -14.63 1.03
C ILE A 125 7.54 -15.60 -0.11
N TRP A 126 6.26 -15.77 -0.41
CA TRP A 126 5.81 -16.61 -1.53
C TRP A 126 6.38 -16.15 -2.86
N TRP A 127 6.42 -14.85 -3.07
CA TRP A 127 6.98 -14.28 -4.27
C TRP A 127 8.49 -14.49 -4.37
N LEU A 128 9.23 -14.32 -3.27
CA LEU A 128 10.66 -14.62 -3.22
C LEU A 128 10.92 -16.12 -3.50
N ALA A 129 10.08 -17.01 -2.96
CA ALA A 129 10.14 -18.45 -3.26
C ALA A 129 9.93 -18.72 -4.74
N TRP A 130 8.91 -18.08 -5.34
CA TRP A 130 8.58 -18.20 -6.74
C TRP A 130 9.70 -17.67 -7.66
N LEU A 131 10.43 -16.64 -7.22
CA LEU A 131 11.63 -16.13 -7.89
C LEU A 131 12.89 -16.98 -7.68
N GLY A 132 12.78 -18.10 -6.96
CA GLY A 132 13.88 -19.04 -6.74
C GLY A 132 14.86 -18.62 -5.65
N VAL A 133 14.49 -17.68 -4.77
CA VAL A 133 15.25 -17.41 -3.55
C VAL A 133 15.12 -18.62 -2.63
N LYS A 134 16.27 -19.18 -2.20
CA LYS A 134 16.27 -20.44 -1.42
C LYS A 134 16.47 -20.24 0.08
N GLU A 135 17.11 -19.13 0.46
CA GLU A 135 17.47 -18.84 1.85
C GLU A 135 17.27 -17.36 2.15
N LEU A 136 16.82 -17.05 3.37
CA LEU A 136 16.67 -15.69 3.89
C LEU A 136 17.58 -15.52 5.10
N THR A 137 18.59 -14.68 4.96
CA THR A 137 19.49 -14.31 6.06
C THR A 137 18.85 -13.31 7.02
N GLN A 138 17.86 -12.54 6.55
CA GLN A 138 17.14 -11.51 7.31
C GLN A 138 15.63 -11.67 7.12
N LYS A 139 14.85 -11.33 8.17
CA LYS A 139 13.47 -11.79 8.33
C LYS A 139 12.44 -10.68 8.54
N THR A 140 12.88 -9.41 8.55
CA THR A 140 11.96 -8.28 8.74
C THR A 140 11.34 -7.90 7.40
N LEU A 141 10.09 -7.42 7.43
CA LEU A 141 9.39 -7.00 6.22
C LEU A 141 10.19 -5.96 5.40
N GLN A 142 10.87 -5.03 6.08
CA GLN A 142 11.75 -4.03 5.45
C GLN A 142 12.93 -4.67 4.71
N THR A 143 13.66 -5.60 5.35
CA THR A 143 14.81 -6.27 4.71
C THR A 143 14.39 -7.13 3.52
N LEU A 144 13.26 -7.85 3.65
CA LEU A 144 12.66 -8.58 2.54
C LEU A 144 12.25 -7.63 1.41
N SER A 145 11.72 -6.46 1.75
CA SER A 145 11.35 -5.44 0.76
C SER A 145 12.56 -4.94 -0.03
N PHE A 146 13.70 -4.70 0.63
CA PHE A 146 14.93 -4.34 -0.07
C PHE A 146 15.43 -5.45 -1.00
N LYS A 147 15.31 -6.72 -0.58
CA LYS A 147 15.71 -7.85 -1.41
C LYS A 147 14.88 -7.95 -2.68
N VAL A 148 13.58 -7.73 -2.57
CA VAL A 148 12.67 -7.66 -3.72
C VAL A 148 13.09 -6.55 -4.68
N LEU A 149 13.34 -5.34 -4.16
CA LEU A 149 13.79 -4.21 -4.96
C LEU A 149 15.12 -4.52 -5.68
N GLU A 150 16.07 -5.18 -5.02
CA GLU A 150 17.33 -5.63 -5.64
C GLU A 150 17.09 -6.61 -6.81
N ILE A 151 16.19 -7.59 -6.65
CA ILE A 151 15.86 -8.53 -7.72
C ILE A 151 15.24 -7.80 -8.91
N LEU A 152 14.28 -6.89 -8.66
CA LEU A 152 13.67 -6.08 -9.72
C LEU A 152 14.72 -5.23 -10.45
N GLU A 153 15.67 -4.63 -9.72
CA GLU A 153 16.77 -3.85 -10.31
C GLU A 153 17.67 -4.70 -11.20
N ASN A 154 17.92 -5.95 -10.83
CA ASN A 154 18.70 -6.89 -11.63
C ASN A 154 17.97 -7.31 -12.91
N ILE A 155 16.64 -7.42 -12.88
CA ILE A 155 15.83 -7.83 -14.04
C ILE A 155 15.59 -6.65 -15.00
N PHE A 156 15.21 -5.48 -14.47
CA PHE A 156 14.70 -4.35 -15.26
C PHE A 156 15.64 -3.15 -15.32
N GLY A 157 16.72 -3.18 -14.55
CA GLY A 157 17.66 -2.07 -14.43
C GLY A 157 17.20 -1.03 -13.41
N ARG A 158 18.17 -0.55 -12.62
CA ARG A 158 17.94 0.38 -11.52
C ARG A 158 17.20 1.66 -11.90
N LYS A 159 17.52 2.24 -13.06
CA LYS A 159 16.92 3.50 -13.51
C LYS A 159 15.41 3.38 -13.70
N MET A 160 14.94 2.25 -14.22
CA MET A 160 13.53 2.05 -14.54
C MET A 160 12.74 1.69 -13.28
N VAL A 161 13.29 0.80 -12.44
CA VAL A 161 12.70 0.44 -11.15
C VAL A 161 12.57 1.67 -10.26
N SER A 162 13.66 2.43 -10.06
CA SER A 162 13.63 3.64 -9.21
C SER A 162 12.62 4.67 -9.72
N PHE A 163 12.49 4.85 -11.03
CA PHE A 163 11.48 5.73 -11.62
C PHE A 163 10.06 5.28 -11.24
N ILE A 164 9.68 4.03 -11.54
CA ILE A 164 8.33 3.51 -11.31
C ILE A 164 7.98 3.55 -9.83
N MET A 165 8.89 3.07 -8.97
CA MET A 165 8.69 3.06 -7.52
C MET A 165 8.48 4.48 -6.99
N SER A 166 9.26 5.44 -7.50
CA SER A 166 9.19 6.83 -7.05
C SER A 166 7.91 7.54 -7.51
N ILE A 167 7.44 7.31 -8.74
CA ILE A 167 6.20 7.95 -9.22
C ILE A 167 4.96 7.39 -8.52
N ILE A 168 4.92 6.09 -8.23
CA ILE A 168 3.82 5.48 -7.46
C ILE A 168 3.86 6.01 -6.02
N HIS A 169 5.04 6.02 -5.40
CA HIS A 169 5.22 6.54 -4.03
C HIS A 169 4.85 8.03 -3.91
N ALA A 170 5.19 8.82 -4.91
CA ALA A 170 4.90 10.24 -4.97
C ALA A 170 3.41 10.56 -5.16
N SER A 171 2.59 9.58 -5.56
CA SER A 171 1.15 9.75 -5.76
C SER A 171 0.37 9.33 -4.52
N ARG A 172 -0.32 10.27 -3.85
CA ARG A 172 -1.10 9.93 -2.64
C ARG A 172 -2.23 8.96 -2.93
N SER A 173 -2.94 9.19 -4.02
CA SER A 173 -4.11 8.40 -4.42
C SER A 173 -3.76 7.25 -5.36
N GLY A 174 -2.47 6.97 -5.56
CA GLY A 174 -2.00 6.02 -6.58
C GLY A 174 -2.09 6.58 -8.00
N LEU A 175 -1.70 5.80 -8.99
CA LEU A 175 -1.73 6.18 -10.41
C LEU A 175 -2.55 5.18 -11.22
N SER A 176 -3.27 5.64 -12.24
CA SER A 176 -3.89 4.69 -13.15
C SER A 176 -2.83 3.95 -13.97
N GLU A 177 -3.13 2.73 -14.39
CA GLU A 177 -2.24 1.97 -15.26
C GLU A 177 -1.91 2.73 -16.55
N SER A 178 -2.90 3.44 -17.11
CA SER A 178 -2.70 4.26 -18.31
C SER A 178 -1.68 5.38 -18.07
N ASP A 179 -1.74 6.04 -16.92
CA ASP A 179 -0.81 7.12 -16.57
C ASP A 179 0.62 6.61 -16.44
N ILE A 180 0.79 5.44 -15.82
CA ILE A 180 2.11 4.81 -15.67
C ILE A 180 2.68 4.44 -17.03
N ILE A 181 1.89 3.80 -17.91
CA ILE A 181 2.34 3.42 -19.26
C ILE A 181 2.73 4.67 -20.08
N GLN A 182 1.95 5.75 -20.01
CA GLN A 182 2.25 7.00 -20.71
C GLN A 182 3.55 7.65 -20.19
N LEU A 183 3.74 7.69 -18.88
CA LEU A 183 4.97 8.19 -18.26
C LEU A 183 6.18 7.33 -18.68
N LEU A 184 6.05 6.01 -18.67
CA LEU A 184 7.09 5.11 -19.14
C LEU A 184 7.43 5.34 -20.61
N GLN A 185 6.42 5.53 -21.46
CA GLN A 185 6.63 5.84 -22.88
C GLN A 185 7.34 7.18 -23.09
N TYR A 186 7.01 8.20 -22.31
CA TYR A 186 7.67 9.50 -22.41
C TYR A 186 9.13 9.46 -21.94
N TYR A 187 9.43 8.81 -20.82
CA TYR A 187 10.78 8.82 -20.24
C TYR A 187 11.71 7.70 -20.75
N PHE A 188 11.14 6.59 -21.22
CA PHE A 188 11.88 5.39 -21.61
C PHE A 188 11.48 4.86 -22.99
N GLY A 189 10.62 5.55 -23.76
CA GLY A 189 10.16 5.07 -25.06
C GLY A 189 11.27 4.79 -26.08
N GLU A 190 12.37 5.55 -26.04
CA GLU A 190 13.56 5.30 -26.87
C GLU A 190 14.35 4.05 -26.44
N ILE A 191 14.32 3.73 -25.15
CA ILE A 191 15.04 2.58 -24.56
C ILE A 191 14.22 1.29 -24.73
N CYS A 192 12.90 1.39 -24.57
CA CYS A 192 12.01 0.24 -24.60
C CYS A 192 11.44 -0.05 -26.00
N GLY A 193 11.49 0.93 -26.91
CA GLY A 193 10.68 0.89 -28.12
C GLY A 193 9.22 1.22 -27.80
N VAL A 194 8.62 2.09 -28.62
CA VAL A 194 7.28 2.67 -28.38
C VAL A 194 6.17 1.61 -28.24
N SER A 195 6.33 0.43 -28.84
CA SER A 195 5.36 -0.69 -28.79
C SER A 195 5.55 -1.63 -27.60
N ASN A 196 6.60 -1.46 -26.80
CA ASN A 196 6.97 -2.43 -25.75
C ASN A 196 6.66 -1.93 -24.33
N THR A 197 6.23 -0.68 -24.14
CA THR A 197 6.02 -0.12 -22.79
C THR A 197 4.83 -0.74 -22.07
N SER A 198 3.75 -1.06 -22.80
CA SER A 198 2.61 -1.81 -22.23
C SER A 198 2.99 -3.25 -21.88
N SER A 199 3.74 -3.93 -22.75
CA SER A 199 4.23 -5.29 -22.48
C SER A 199 5.23 -5.32 -21.32
N PHE A 200 6.13 -4.32 -21.28
CA PHE A 200 7.03 -4.09 -20.16
C PHE A 200 6.24 -3.86 -18.87
N TRP A 201 5.26 -2.96 -18.88
CA TRP A 201 4.45 -2.69 -17.70
C TRP A 201 3.70 -3.94 -17.26
N GLY A 202 3.10 -4.70 -18.19
CA GLY A 202 2.43 -5.96 -17.86
C GLY A 202 3.36 -6.96 -17.16
N PHE A 203 4.61 -7.10 -17.63
CA PHE A 203 5.57 -7.98 -16.99
C PHE A 203 6.09 -7.42 -15.65
N PHE A 204 6.35 -6.11 -15.60
CA PHE A 204 6.79 -5.41 -14.40
C PHE A 204 5.74 -5.45 -13.30
N SER A 205 4.50 -5.08 -13.62
CA SER A 205 3.34 -5.01 -12.72
C SER A 205 3.01 -6.38 -12.16
N TRP A 206 3.11 -7.42 -12.98
CA TRP A 206 2.98 -8.79 -12.53
C TRP A 206 4.07 -9.18 -11.52
N LEU A 207 5.33 -8.83 -11.80
CA LEU A 207 6.44 -9.10 -10.88
C LEU A 207 6.33 -8.30 -9.58
N ILE A 208 5.95 -7.04 -9.61
CA ILE A 208 5.80 -6.21 -8.40
C ILE A 208 4.43 -6.37 -7.72
N SER A 209 3.50 -7.15 -8.29
CA SER A 209 2.13 -7.29 -7.78
C SER A 209 1.99 -7.59 -6.27
N PRO A 210 2.91 -8.31 -5.59
CA PRO A 210 2.82 -8.49 -4.14
C PRO A 210 2.95 -7.21 -3.31
N PHE A 211 3.49 -6.14 -3.91
CA PHE A 211 3.65 -4.84 -3.27
C PHE A 211 2.54 -3.87 -3.66
N LEU A 212 1.76 -4.19 -4.69
CA LEU A 212 0.78 -3.28 -5.25
C LEU A 212 -0.64 -3.69 -4.87
N PHE A 213 -1.42 -2.68 -4.49
CA PHE A 213 -2.88 -2.76 -4.47
C PHE A 213 -3.41 -2.20 -5.79
N ASN A 214 -4.35 -2.90 -6.43
CA ASN A 214 -4.89 -2.53 -7.73
C ASN A 214 -6.40 -2.75 -7.79
N GLU A 215 -7.18 -1.74 -7.41
CA GLU A 215 -8.64 -1.70 -7.63
C GLU A 215 -9.02 -0.76 -8.79
N GLN A 216 -8.31 0.36 -8.93
CA GLN A 216 -8.49 1.34 -10.02
C GLN A 216 -7.25 2.23 -10.17
N TYR A 217 -6.64 2.57 -9.03
CA TYR A 217 -5.37 3.28 -8.93
C TYR A 217 -4.35 2.37 -8.25
N ILE A 218 -3.17 2.30 -8.83
CA ILE A 218 -2.06 1.48 -8.35
C ILE A 218 -1.35 2.23 -7.24
N ASN A 219 -1.28 1.59 -6.06
CA ASN A 219 -0.57 2.11 -4.89
C ASN A 219 0.14 0.97 -4.14
N PHE A 220 0.97 1.29 -3.16
CA PHE A 220 1.62 0.29 -2.32
C PHE A 220 0.68 -0.29 -1.27
N MET A 221 0.79 -1.59 -1.03
CA MET A 221 -0.08 -2.32 -0.08
C MET A 221 0.22 -2.05 1.40
N ASP A 222 1.41 -1.55 1.73
CA ASP A 222 1.87 -1.47 3.12
C ASP A 222 2.83 -0.30 3.35
N SER A 223 2.69 0.36 4.50
CA SER A 223 3.55 1.49 4.89
C SER A 223 5.02 1.11 5.07
N THR A 224 5.33 -0.13 5.43
CA THR A 224 6.71 -0.63 5.51
C THR A 224 7.36 -0.71 4.14
N ILE A 225 6.59 -1.12 3.12
CA ILE A 225 7.05 -1.11 1.73
C ILE A 225 7.29 0.32 1.28
N TYR A 226 6.35 1.22 1.59
CA TYR A 226 6.46 2.65 1.33
C TYR A 226 7.75 3.23 1.94
N MET A 227 8.03 2.95 3.21
CA MET A 227 9.26 3.37 3.89
C MET A 227 10.53 2.78 3.27
N ALA A 228 10.53 1.49 2.90
CA ALA A 228 11.67 0.87 2.24
C ALA A 228 11.99 1.54 0.89
N ILE A 229 10.95 1.92 0.13
CA ILE A 229 11.09 2.66 -1.13
C ILE A 229 11.64 4.07 -0.86
N GLN A 230 11.12 4.76 0.15
CA GLN A 230 11.64 6.07 0.56
C GLN A 230 13.11 6.01 0.98
N GLU A 231 13.51 4.97 1.69
CA GLU A 231 14.90 4.79 2.12
C GLU A 231 15.82 4.50 0.93
N LYS A 232 15.41 3.61 0.01
CA LYS A 232 16.25 3.23 -1.15
C LYS A 232 16.30 4.30 -2.23
N TYR A 233 15.19 5.00 -2.46
CA TYR A 233 15.00 5.89 -3.62
C TYR A 233 14.63 7.33 -3.24
N GLY A 234 14.78 7.73 -1.97
CA GLY A 234 14.26 9.01 -1.47
C GLY A 234 14.69 10.27 -2.24
N THR A 235 15.85 10.27 -2.89
CA THR A 235 16.26 11.36 -3.80
C THR A 235 15.37 11.42 -5.04
N TYR A 236 15.09 10.26 -5.65
CA TYR A 236 14.20 10.14 -6.80
C TYR A 236 12.75 10.43 -6.42
N VAL A 237 12.30 10.02 -5.23
CA VAL A 237 10.95 10.32 -4.73
C VAL A 237 10.73 11.84 -4.65
N LYS A 238 11.67 12.58 -4.06
CA LYS A 238 11.56 14.05 -3.95
C LYS A 238 11.44 14.75 -5.31
N ASP A 239 12.05 14.19 -6.34
CA ASP A 239 11.99 14.74 -7.69
C ASP A 239 10.86 14.16 -8.55
N ALA A 240 10.26 13.03 -8.13
CA ALA A 240 9.23 12.34 -8.88
C ALA A 240 7.96 13.20 -9.05
N HIS A 241 7.60 14.03 -8.07
CA HIS A 241 6.46 14.95 -8.20
C HIS A 241 6.60 15.94 -9.37
N LYS A 242 7.84 16.23 -9.82
CA LYS A 242 8.11 17.14 -10.94
C LYS A 242 7.90 16.48 -12.29
N GLN A 243 8.03 15.15 -12.37
CA GLN A 243 8.05 14.43 -13.64
C GLN A 243 6.67 14.39 -14.33
N PRO A 244 5.57 14.11 -13.61
CA PRO A 244 4.22 14.20 -14.15
C PRO A 244 3.79 15.63 -14.48
N ASN A 245 4.17 16.61 -13.65
CA ASN A 245 3.93 18.04 -13.96
C ASN A 245 4.64 18.47 -15.25
N LYS A 246 5.88 18.01 -15.47
CA LYS A 246 6.61 18.25 -16.72
C LYS A 246 5.91 17.61 -17.92
N PHE A 247 5.49 16.35 -17.79
CA PHE A 247 4.71 15.67 -18.82
C PHE A 247 3.43 16.43 -19.17
N SER A 248 2.68 16.87 -18.15
CA SER A 248 1.44 17.61 -18.30
C SER A 248 1.60 18.94 -19.01
N ASN A 249 2.62 19.70 -18.64
CA ASN A 249 2.91 21.00 -19.24
C ASN A 249 3.36 20.89 -20.71
N GLU A 250 4.07 19.82 -21.08
CA GLU A 250 4.60 19.66 -22.44
C GLU A 250 3.62 18.96 -23.40
N LYS A 251 2.70 18.14 -22.88
CA LYS A 251 1.75 17.36 -23.71
C LYS A 251 0.31 17.87 -23.67
N GLY A 252 -0.01 18.87 -22.85
CA GLY A 252 -1.36 19.43 -22.73
C GLY A 252 -2.36 18.48 -22.05
N TYR A 253 -1.87 17.47 -21.34
CA TYR A 253 -2.66 16.49 -20.59
C TYR A 253 -2.58 16.78 -19.09
N SER A 254 -3.70 16.95 -18.41
CA SER A 254 -3.69 17.02 -16.94
C SER A 254 -3.53 15.62 -16.37
N LEU A 255 -2.32 15.23 -15.95
CA LEU A 255 -2.14 14.11 -15.03
C LEU A 255 -2.64 14.61 -13.68
N THR A 256 -3.79 14.12 -13.24
CA THR A 256 -4.32 14.45 -11.92
C THR A 256 -3.52 13.66 -10.88
N ILE A 257 -2.31 14.12 -10.58
CA ILE A 257 -1.62 13.66 -9.37
C ILE A 257 -2.22 14.44 -8.23
N GLN A 258 -3.07 13.77 -7.47
CA GLN A 258 -3.47 14.27 -6.16
C GLN A 258 -2.22 14.18 -5.27
N VAL A 259 -1.49 15.28 -5.20
CA VAL A 259 -0.32 15.45 -4.32
C VAL A 259 -0.76 15.63 -2.89
#